data_AF-A0A970HV51-F1
#
_entry.id   AF-A0A970HV51-F1
#
_cell.length_a   1.000
_cell.length_b   1.000
_cell.length_c   1.000
_cell.angle_alpha   90.00
_cell.angle_beta   90.00
_cell.angle_gamma   90.00
#
_symmetry.space_group_name_H-M   'P 1'
#
loop_
_entity.id
_entity.type
_entity.pdbx_description
1 polymer ?
#
loop_
_entity_poly.entity_id
_entity_poly.type
_entity_poly.pdbx_seq_one_letter_code
_entity_poly.pdbx_strand_id
1 'polypeptide(L)'
;MIRNRRVEVLLPEDLVRELDAIARSENLNRSGIIREATQRYVHDRRRAELRKQLQAGYVEMARINLELASEFGMDSSETLKGE
;
A
#
# COMPACT_ATOMS: atom_id res chain seq x y z
N MET A 1 -21.75 -13.14 -1.96
CA MET A 1 -21.57 -13.50 -0.53
C MET A 1 -20.12 -13.28 -0.14
N ILE A 2 -19.84 -12.42 0.84
CA ILE A 2 -18.49 -12.32 1.45
C ILE A 2 -18.30 -13.55 2.33
N ARG A 3 -17.26 -14.35 2.06
CA ARG A 3 -16.93 -15.54 2.86
C ARG A 3 -15.93 -15.15 3.93
N ASN A 4 -16.35 -15.19 5.19
CA ASN A 4 -15.45 -14.99 6.33
C ASN A 4 -14.79 -16.31 6.71
N ARG A 5 -13.48 -16.29 6.94
CA ARG A 5 -12.70 -17.43 7.45
C ARG A 5 -12.12 -17.05 8.81
N ARG A 6 -12.17 -17.97 9.77
CA ARG A 6 -11.52 -17.80 11.08
C ARG A 6 -10.03 -18.10 10.95
N VAL A 7 -9.21 -17.27 11.57
CA VAL A 7 -7.75 -17.41 11.62
C VAL A 7 -7.33 -17.23 13.08
N GLU A 8 -6.50 -18.13 13.60
CA GLU A 8 -5.81 -17.96 14.88
C GLU A 8 -4.43 -17.35 14.65
N VAL A 9 -4.04 -16.43 15.54
CA VAL A 9 -2.75 -15.76 15.51
C VAL A 9 -2.12 -15.82 16.89
N LEU A 10 -0.81 -16.04 16.93
CA LEU A 10 -0.01 -15.97 18.14
C LEU A 10 0.64 -14.59 18.19
N LEU A 11 0.43 -13.88 19.29
CA LEU A 11 0.98 -12.55 19.52
C LEU A 11 1.72 -12.53 20.86
N PRO A 12 2.80 -11.74 21.01
CA PRO A 12 3.45 -11.52 22.29
C PRO A 12 2.44 -10.99 23.32
N GLU A 13 2.58 -11.42 24.57
CA GLU A 13 1.66 -11.05 25.66
C GLU A 13 1.60 -9.52 25.86
N ASP A 14 2.74 -8.85 25.76
CA ASP A 14 2.84 -7.38 25.84
C ASP A 14 1.95 -6.68 24.82
N LEU A 15 2.00 -7.15 23.57
CA LEU A 15 1.19 -6.60 22.49
C LEU A 15 -0.30 -6.87 22.70
N VAL A 16 -0.66 -8.03 23.25
CA VAL A 16 -2.06 -8.32 23.62
C VAL A 16 -2.54 -7.40 24.73
N ARG A 17 -1.68 -7.08 25.71
CA ARG A 17 -2.00 -6.13 26.80
C ARG A 17 -2.21 -4.70 26.27
N GLU A 18 -1.38 -4.26 25.33
CA GLU A 18 -1.57 -2.96 24.66
C GLU A 18 -2.88 -2.93 23.85
N LEU A 19 -3.15 -3.99 23.09
CA LEU A 19 -4.42 -4.17 22.37
C LEU A 19 -5.64 -4.10 23.30
N ASP A 20 -5.53 -4.70 24.49
CA ASP A 20 -6.58 -4.65 25.51
C ASP A 20 -6.82 -3.26 26.06
N ALA A 21 -5.76 -2.49 26.28
CA ALA A 21 -5.88 -1.10 26.72
C ALA A 21 -6.63 -0.26 25.67
N ILE A 22 -6.25 -0.40 24.39
CA ILE A 22 -6.88 0.30 23.26
C ILE A 22 -8.35 -0.13 23.10
N ALA A 23 -8.61 -1.45 23.13
CA ALA A 23 -9.95 -2.01 23.04
C ALA A 23 -10.88 -1.43 24.12
N ARG A 24 -10.38 -1.27 25.35
CA ARG A 24 -11.13 -0.67 26.45
C ARG A 24 -11.34 0.82 26.27
N SER A 25 -10.32 1.58 25.84
CA SER A 25 -10.44 3.03 25.67
C SER A 25 -11.39 3.42 24.54
N GLU A 26 -11.41 2.63 23.45
CA GLU A 26 -12.21 2.92 22.26
C GLU A 26 -13.53 2.15 22.21
N ASN A 27 -13.84 1.35 23.24
CA ASN A 27 -15.00 0.46 23.29
C ASN A 27 -15.09 -0.47 22.06
N LEU A 28 -13.95 -1.04 21.67
CA LEU A 28 -13.78 -1.91 20.53
C LEU A 28 -13.45 -3.34 20.96
N ASN A 29 -13.66 -4.29 20.03
CA ASN A 29 -13.25 -5.68 20.22
C ASN A 29 -11.85 -5.92 19.64
N ARG A 30 -11.04 -6.76 20.30
CA ARG A 30 -9.71 -7.19 19.80
C ARG A 30 -9.75 -7.64 18.34
N SER A 31 -10.75 -8.46 17.98
CA SER A 31 -10.94 -8.96 16.61
C SER A 31 -11.26 -7.86 15.60
N GLY A 32 -11.84 -6.75 16.03
CA GLY A 32 -12.07 -5.56 15.20
C GLY A 32 -10.75 -4.86 14.89
N ILE A 33 -9.95 -4.59 15.92
CA ILE A 33 -8.63 -3.95 15.80
C ILE A 33 -7.70 -4.80 14.92
N ILE A 34 -7.61 -6.11 15.18
CA ILE A 34 -6.78 -7.03 14.38
C ILE A 34 -7.24 -7.04 12.91
N ARG A 35 -8.55 -7.04 12.66
CA ARG A 35 -9.09 -7.02 11.29
C ARG A 35 -8.72 -5.72 10.58
N GLU A 36 -8.89 -4.58 11.23
CA GLU A 36 -8.56 -3.28 10.66
C GLU A 36 -7.06 -3.18 10.36
N ALA A 37 -6.21 -3.52 11.32
CA ALA A 37 -4.77 -3.54 11.15
C ALA A 37 -4.35 -4.44 9.98
N THR A 38 -4.97 -5.63 9.87
CA THR A 38 -4.70 -6.56 8.76
C THR A 38 -5.14 -5.98 7.41
N GLN A 39 -6.31 -5.32 7.35
CA GLN A 39 -6.79 -4.68 6.12
C GLN A 39 -5.87 -3.54 5.67
N ARG A 40 -5.44 -2.69 6.60
CA ARG A 40 -4.47 -1.62 6.34
C ARG A 40 -3.15 -2.19 5.83
N TYR A 41 -2.61 -3.20 6.50
CA TYR A 41 -1.37 -3.86 6.09
C TYR A 41 -1.43 -4.42 4.66
N VAL A 42 -2.52 -5.12 4.31
CA VAL A 42 -2.71 -5.67 2.96
C VAL A 42 -2.82 -4.56 1.91
N HIS A 43 -3.58 -3.51 2.20
CA HIS A 43 -3.73 -2.36 1.30
C HIS A 43 -2.39 -1.68 1.03
N ASP A 44 -1.62 -1.39 2.07
CA ASP A 44 -0.35 -0.69 1.96
C ASP A 44 0.68 -1.52 1.21
N ARG A 45 0.69 -2.83 1.43
CA ARG A 45 1.57 -3.76 0.70
C ARG A 45 1.24 -3.79 -0.79
N ARG A 46 -0.04 -3.83 -1.17
CA ARG A 46 -0.47 -3.78 -2.58
C ARG A 46 -0.08 -2.46 -3.23
N ARG A 47 -0.26 -1.34 -2.53
CA ARG A 47 0.10 -0.01 -3.04
C ARG A 47 1.60 0.13 -3.23
N ALA A 48 2.41 -0.40 -2.32
CA ALA A 48 3.86 -0.43 -2.46
C ALA A 48 4.30 -1.29 -3.66
N GLU A 49 3.66 -2.43 -3.86
CA GLU A 49 3.97 -3.32 -4.99
C GLU A 49 3.59 -2.69 -6.33
N LEU A 50 2.41 -2.08 -6.44
CA LEU A 50 1.99 -1.35 -7.63
C LEU A 50 3.00 -0.26 -8.01
N ARG A 51 3.52 0.50 -7.03
CA ARG A 51 4.54 1.51 -7.30
C ARG A 51 5.82 0.93 -7.87
N LYS A 52 6.28 -0.20 -7.35
CA LYS A 52 7.47 -0.87 -7.87
C LYS A 52 7.28 -1.32 -9.31
N GLN A 53 6.10 -1.89 -9.61
CA GLN A 53 5.76 -2.32 -10.97
C GLN A 53 5.68 -1.14 -11.94
N LEU A 54 5.06 -0.03 -11.52
CA LEU A 54 5.02 1.20 -12.32
C LEU A 54 6.43 1.72 -12.59
N GLN A 55 7.28 1.82 -11.56
CA GLN A 55 8.67 2.25 -11.72
C GLN A 55 9.45 1.35 -12.69
N ALA A 56 9.33 0.03 -12.53
CA ALA A 56 9.98 -0.93 -13.40
C ALA A 56 9.51 -0.79 -14.86
N GLY A 57 8.20 -0.70 -15.08
CA GLY A 57 7.63 -0.51 -16.42
C GLY A 57 8.04 0.80 -17.07
N TYR A 58 8.13 1.90 -16.31
CA TYR A 58 8.63 3.17 -16.83
C TYR A 58 10.09 3.10 -17.25
N VAL A 59 10.94 2.39 -16.50
CA VAL A 59 12.34 2.18 -16.86
C VAL A 59 12.45 1.29 -18.11
N GLU A 60 11.68 0.20 -18.16
CA GLU A 60 11.68 -0.73 -19.30
C GLU A 60 11.25 -0.03 -20.59
N MET A 61 10.22 0.82 -20.51
CA MET A 61 9.68 1.57 -21.64
C MET A 61 10.41 2.90 -21.89
N ALA A 62 11.45 3.24 -21.13
CA ALA A 62 12.09 4.56 -21.20
C ALA A 62 12.56 4.92 -22.61
N ARG A 63 13.14 3.96 -23.33
CA ARG A 63 13.60 4.15 -24.70
C ARG A 63 12.45 4.42 -25.68
N ILE A 64 11.39 3.62 -25.61
CA ILE A 64 10.20 3.77 -26.47
C ILE A 64 9.50 5.09 -26.16
N ASN A 65 9.35 5.42 -24.87
CA ASN A 65 8.75 6.68 -24.42
C ASN A 65 9.55 7.90 -24.91
N LEU A 66 10.89 7.82 -24.91
CA LEU A 66 11.75 8.89 -25.42
C LEU A 66 11.64 9.05 -26.95
N GLU A 67 11.67 7.94 -27.68
CA GLU A 67 11.49 7.95 -29.14
C GLU A 67 10.14 8.56 -29.52
N LEU A 68 9.07 8.15 -28.86
CA LEU A 68 7.73 8.69 -29.06
C LEU A 68 7.66 10.18 -28.72
N ALA A 69 8.21 10.60 -27.58
CA ALA A 69 8.22 12.00 -27.18
C ALA A 69 8.96 12.89 -28.20
N SER A 70 10.07 12.39 -28.75
CA SER A 70 10.81 13.08 -29.80
C SER A 70 10.02 13.21 -31.11
N GLU A 71 9.23 12.19 -31.47
CA GLU A 71 8.38 12.20 -32.67
C GLU A 71 7.22 13.19 -32.56
N PHE A 72 6.65 13.34 -31.37
CA PHE A 72 5.57 14.30 -31.10
C PHE A 72 6.05 15.69 -30.67
N GLY A 73 7.37 15.96 -30.69
CA GLY A 73 7.95 17.25 -30.31
C GLY A 73 7.79 17.61 -28.83
N MET A 74 7.58 16.62 -27.95
CA MET A 74 7.54 16.80 -26.50
C MET A 74 8.95 16.66 -25.94
N ASP A 75 9.63 17.78 -25.67
CA ASP A 75 10.93 17.77 -24.99
C ASP A 75 10.74 17.59 -23.47
N SER A 76 11.31 16.52 -22.91
CA SER A 76 11.24 16.20 -21.48
C SER A 76 11.94 17.25 -20.60
N SER A 77 12.78 18.10 -21.20
CA SER A 77 13.49 19.20 -20.52
C SER A 77 12.57 20.33 -20.06
N GLU A 78 11.43 20.57 -20.71
CA GLU A 78 10.57 21.71 -20.39
C GLU A 78 9.59 21.48 -19.24
N THR A 79 9.38 20.23 -18.79
CA THR A 79 8.27 19.90 -17.88
C THR A 79 8.63 19.87 -16.38
N LEU A 80 9.88 20.13 -16.00
CA LEU A 80 10.31 20.17 -14.59
C LEU A 80 10.38 21.59 -13.98
N LYS A 81 9.84 22.61 -14.66
CA LYS A 81 9.60 23.94 -14.07
C LYS A 81 8.11 24.14 -13.81
N GLY A 82 7.61 23.55 -12.73
CA GLY A 82 6.23 23.76 -12.30
C GLY A 82 5.92 23.09 -10.98
N GLU A 83 6.14 23.87 -9.91
CA GLU A 83 5.58 23.78 -8.53
C GLU A 83 5.61 22.46 -7.75
#